data_AF-A0A137R084-F1
#
_entry.id   AF-A0A137R084-F1
#
_cell.length_a   1.000
_cell.length_b   1.000
_cell.length_c   1.000
_cell.angle_alpha   90.00
_cell.angle_beta   90.00
_cell.angle_gamma   90.00
#
_symmetry.space_group_name_H-M   'P 1'
#
loop_
_entity.id
_entity.type
_entity.pdbx_description
1 polymer ?
#
loop_
_entity_poly.entity_id
_entity_poly.type
_entity_poly.pdbx_seq_one_letter_code
_entity_poly.pdbx_strand_id
1 'polypeptide(L)'
;PLIEYDPEFGMGEDMFKDLALSKDNMSDYHSKLDDDHPGRKLNTMVLQRSAWPFSVNEKQVDLPFNMQEQISEFGKYYDVKYKGRALSWDHGLGTATLTARFWAGKKELSVSLYQAVVLLLFNQSEQLAFQDIKDQTRLVDDAELRRTLQSLACGKKKVLKKIPPGRDINDDDVFRFNADFTDPRAKIHINSIQAKVSPEESKKTNEAIEGDRKLYLDAAIVRIMKANKTMTYEKLKTATIDAVKNHFVPQVDVIKQRVDSLVEGDYLERDKVERNKFHYVA
;
A
#
# COMPACT_ATOMS: atom_id res chain seq x y z
N PRO A 1 -31.63 -13.47 7.53
CA PRO A 1 -30.53 -13.19 8.48
C PRO A 1 -29.53 -12.23 7.82
N LEU A 2 -29.68 -10.94 8.11
CA LEU A 2 -28.67 -9.95 7.78
C LEU A 2 -27.42 -10.36 8.56
N ILE A 3 -26.33 -10.63 7.85
CA ILE A 3 -25.02 -10.83 8.46
C ILE A 3 -24.69 -9.47 9.07
N GLU A 4 -24.89 -9.32 10.39
CA GLU A 4 -24.35 -8.19 11.15
C GLU A 4 -22.83 -8.30 11.04
N TYR A 5 -22.26 -7.54 10.09
CA TYR A 5 -20.82 -7.33 10.05
C TYR A 5 -20.41 -6.52 11.27
N ASP A 6 -19.28 -6.91 11.85
CA ASP A 6 -18.64 -6.24 12.97
C ASP A 6 -18.37 -4.76 12.63
N PRO A 7 -18.80 -3.78 13.46
CA PRO A 7 -18.48 -2.37 13.25
C PRO A 7 -16.98 -2.06 13.14
N GLU A 8 -16.08 -2.89 13.69
CA GLU A 8 -14.62 -2.72 13.51
C GLU A 8 -14.08 -3.33 12.20
N PHE A 9 -14.90 -4.06 11.43
CA PHE A 9 -14.65 -4.21 9.98
C PHE A 9 -14.86 -2.87 9.22
N GLY A 10 -15.16 -1.79 9.94
CA GLY A 10 -15.26 -0.40 9.46
C GLY A 10 -14.01 0.15 8.77
N MET A 11 -12.83 -0.47 8.89
CA MET A 11 -11.69 -0.11 8.04
C MET A 11 -12.03 -0.24 6.55
N GLY A 12 -12.83 -1.24 6.16
CA GLY A 12 -13.33 -1.34 4.79
C GLY A 12 -14.23 -0.17 4.39
N GLU A 13 -15.09 0.30 5.31
CA GLU A 13 -15.91 1.49 5.06
C GLU A 13 -15.07 2.75 4.90
N ASP A 14 -14.04 2.93 5.73
CA ASP A 14 -13.14 4.07 5.65
C ASP A 14 -12.30 4.03 4.36
N MET A 15 -11.87 2.84 3.92
CA MET A 15 -11.28 2.65 2.60
C MET A 15 -12.25 3.08 1.49
N PHE A 16 -13.53 2.67 1.53
CA PHE A 16 -14.51 3.08 0.52
C PHE A 16 -14.82 4.58 0.57
N LYS A 17 -14.85 5.20 1.75
CA LYS A 17 -14.98 6.64 1.92
C LYS A 17 -13.80 7.38 1.29
N ASP A 18 -12.58 6.91 1.50
CA ASP A 18 -11.37 7.47 0.87
C ASP A 18 -11.45 7.40 -0.67
N LEU A 19 -11.91 6.27 -1.21
CA LEU A 19 -12.10 6.10 -2.66
C LEU A 19 -13.14 7.08 -3.23
N ALA A 20 -14.29 7.21 -2.55
CA ALA A 20 -15.34 8.13 -2.97
C ALA A 20 -14.86 9.59 -2.89
N LEU A 21 -14.24 9.98 -1.78
CA LEU A 21 -13.70 11.33 -1.59
C LEU A 21 -12.60 11.65 -2.61
N SER A 22 -11.76 10.68 -2.96
CA SER A 22 -10.74 10.84 -3.99
C SER A 22 -11.36 11.15 -5.35
N LYS A 23 -12.43 10.43 -5.73
CA LYS A 23 -13.16 10.67 -6.97
C LYS A 23 -13.77 12.07 -7.01
N ASP A 24 -14.38 12.51 -5.92
CA ASP A 24 -14.98 13.84 -5.82
C ASP A 24 -13.91 14.94 -5.86
N ASN A 25 -12.78 14.74 -5.18
CA ASN A 25 -11.63 15.65 -5.24
C ASN A 25 -11.07 15.76 -6.66
N MET A 26 -10.96 14.64 -7.39
CA MET A 26 -10.47 14.66 -8.76
C MET A 26 -11.45 15.35 -9.72
N SER A 27 -12.75 15.16 -9.53
CA SER A 27 -13.77 15.89 -10.28
C SER A 27 -13.68 17.41 -10.06
N ASP A 28 -13.53 17.84 -8.80
CA ASP A 28 -13.33 19.25 -8.43
C ASP A 28 -11.99 19.81 -8.89
N TYR A 29 -10.93 18.99 -8.95
CA TYR A 29 -9.65 19.41 -9.52
C TYR A 29 -9.77 19.62 -11.03
N HIS A 30 -10.33 18.65 -11.76
CA HIS A 30 -10.48 18.73 -13.21
C HIS A 30 -11.43 19.83 -13.67
N SER A 31 -12.44 20.21 -12.87
CA SER A 31 -13.35 21.31 -13.19
C SER A 31 -12.70 22.69 -13.11
N LYS A 32 -11.54 22.81 -12.46
CA LYS A 32 -10.76 24.04 -12.30
C LYS A 32 -9.68 24.19 -13.37
N LEU A 33 -9.50 23.18 -14.22
CA LEU A 33 -8.52 23.17 -15.30
C LEU A 33 -9.22 23.42 -16.65
N ASP A 34 -8.50 24.02 -17.58
CA ASP A 34 -8.95 24.13 -18.97
C ASP A 34 -9.03 22.74 -19.64
N ASP A 35 -9.82 22.62 -20.72
CA ASP A 35 -10.11 21.34 -21.39
C ASP A 35 -8.87 20.65 -21.98
N ASP A 36 -7.88 21.41 -22.42
CA ASP A 36 -6.62 20.92 -22.96
C ASP A 36 -5.50 20.80 -21.92
N HIS A 37 -5.76 21.19 -20.67
CA HIS A 37 -4.75 21.21 -19.62
C HIS A 37 -4.20 19.80 -19.36
N PRO A 38 -2.87 19.60 -19.32
CA PRO A 38 -2.26 18.27 -19.12
C PRO A 38 -2.69 17.61 -17.81
N GLY A 39 -3.03 18.40 -16.79
CA GLY A 39 -3.50 17.92 -15.48
C GLY A 39 -4.78 17.11 -15.53
N ARG A 40 -5.59 17.23 -16.59
CA ARG A 40 -6.77 16.36 -16.79
C ARG A 40 -6.42 14.90 -17.07
N LYS A 41 -5.17 14.61 -17.46
CA LYS A 41 -4.66 13.24 -17.65
C LYS A 41 -4.19 12.60 -16.34
N LEU A 42 -4.00 13.40 -15.28
CA LEU A 42 -3.66 12.91 -13.95
C LEU A 42 -4.93 12.48 -13.22
N ASN A 43 -4.87 11.32 -12.59
CA ASN A 43 -5.88 10.86 -11.65
C ASN A 43 -5.18 10.43 -10.36
N THR A 44 -5.70 10.85 -9.21
CA THR A 44 -5.07 10.63 -7.90
C THR A 44 -6.06 9.98 -6.94
N MET A 45 -5.52 9.14 -6.06
CA MET A 45 -6.27 8.51 -4.98
C MET A 45 -5.58 8.89 -3.67
N VAL A 46 -6.28 9.67 -2.84
CA VAL A 46 -5.76 10.13 -1.56
C VAL A 46 -6.31 9.23 -0.47
N LEU A 47 -5.42 8.45 0.14
CA LEU A 47 -5.75 7.37 1.04
C LEU A 47 -5.20 7.67 2.45
N GLN A 48 -6.00 7.47 3.48
CA GLN A 48 -5.59 7.67 4.86
C GLN A 48 -4.72 6.50 5.33
N ARG A 49 -3.50 6.80 5.81
CA ARG A 49 -2.55 5.77 6.27
C ARG A 49 -3.12 4.81 7.32
N SER A 50 -4.03 5.28 8.18
CA SER A 50 -4.65 4.47 9.23
C SER A 50 -5.72 3.50 8.74
N ALA A 51 -6.31 3.74 7.55
CA ALA A 51 -7.40 2.93 7.02
C ALA A 51 -6.93 1.82 6.06
N TRP A 52 -5.70 1.93 5.53
CA TRP A 52 -5.20 1.03 4.49
C TRP A 52 -4.03 0.17 4.97
N PRO A 53 -3.98 -1.13 4.62
CA PRO A 53 -2.94 -2.06 5.07
C PRO A 53 -1.61 -1.91 4.30
N PHE A 54 -1.30 -0.71 3.80
CA PHE A 54 -0.07 -0.48 3.03
C PHE A 54 1.09 -0.16 3.95
N SER A 55 2.20 -0.88 3.77
CA SER A 55 3.48 -0.39 4.27
C SER A 55 3.92 0.75 3.36
N VAL A 56 4.20 1.93 3.93
CA VAL A 56 4.71 3.07 3.16
C VAL A 56 6.02 2.64 2.50
N ASN A 57 6.00 2.49 1.18
CA ASN A 57 7.20 2.22 0.41
C ASN A 57 7.68 3.55 -0.18
N GLU A 58 8.68 4.16 0.47
CA GLU A 58 9.38 5.34 -0.04
C GLU A 58 10.38 4.92 -1.15
N LYS A 59 9.94 4.11 -2.11
CA LYS A 59 10.75 3.79 -3.28
C LYS A 59 10.83 5.04 -4.15
N GLN A 60 12.02 5.61 -4.21
CA GLN A 60 12.29 6.77 -5.04
C GLN A 60 12.38 6.33 -6.51
N VAL A 61 11.64 7.02 -7.36
CA VAL A 61 11.75 6.94 -8.82
C VAL A 61 11.67 8.37 -9.35
N ASP A 62 12.56 8.71 -10.27
CA ASP A 62 12.52 10.00 -10.93
C ASP A 62 11.43 9.95 -12.02
N LEU A 63 10.38 10.73 -11.81
CA LEU A 63 9.33 10.88 -12.80
C LEU A 63 9.78 11.86 -13.90
N PRO A 64 9.37 11.63 -15.16
CA PRO A 64 9.51 12.63 -16.22
C PRO A 64 8.98 13.99 -15.79
N PHE A 65 9.64 15.07 -16.21
CA PHE A 65 9.34 16.44 -15.80
C PHE A 65 7.84 16.78 -15.91
N ASN A 66 7.22 16.41 -17.03
CA ASN A 66 5.79 16.65 -17.26
C ASN A 66 4.90 15.92 -16.26
N MET A 67 5.26 14.73 -15.77
CA MET A 67 4.49 14.03 -14.73
C MET A 67 4.71 14.68 -13.36
N GLN A 68 5.95 15.07 -13.06
CA GLN A 68 6.32 15.72 -11.80
C GLN A 68 5.62 17.07 -11.65
N GLU A 69 5.52 17.85 -12.72
CA GLU A 69 4.81 19.12 -12.76
C GLU A 69 3.34 18.94 -12.38
N GLN A 70 2.64 17.98 -12.99
CA GLN A 70 1.22 17.74 -12.71
C GLN A 70 0.98 17.24 -11.28
N ILE A 71 1.88 16.40 -10.75
CA ILE A 71 1.85 15.97 -9.35
C ILE A 71 2.05 17.15 -8.41
N SER A 72 3.01 18.04 -8.71
CA SER A 72 3.25 19.25 -7.92
C SER A 72 2.07 20.22 -7.95
N GLU A 73 1.41 20.36 -9.09
CA GLU A 73 0.25 21.24 -9.24
C GLU A 73 -0.95 20.71 -8.46
N PHE A 74 -1.20 19.40 -8.55
CA PHE A 74 -2.21 18.75 -7.71
C PHE A 74 -1.91 18.92 -6.22
N GLY A 75 -0.64 18.79 -5.80
CA GLY A 75 -0.22 19.04 -4.43
C GLY A 75 -0.59 20.44 -3.93
N LYS A 76 -0.31 21.48 -4.71
CA LYS A 76 -0.71 22.87 -4.40
C LYS A 76 -2.21 23.02 -4.27
N TYR A 77 -2.98 22.42 -5.18
CA TYR A 77 -4.44 22.39 -5.10
C TYR A 77 -4.92 21.73 -3.80
N TYR A 78 -4.32 20.60 -3.43
CA TYR A 78 -4.71 19.86 -2.24
C TYR A 78 -4.38 20.61 -0.95
N ASP A 79 -3.23 21.27 -0.87
CA ASP A 79 -2.79 22.06 0.29
C ASP A 79 -3.72 23.25 0.58
N VAL A 80 -4.23 23.90 -0.48
CA VAL A 80 -5.21 24.99 -0.35
C VAL A 80 -6.54 24.46 0.20
N LYS A 81 -6.97 23.29 -0.26
CA LYS A 81 -8.25 22.68 0.13
C LYS A 81 -8.22 22.07 1.53
N TYR A 82 -7.10 21.43 1.90
CA TYR A 82 -6.96 20.68 3.15
C TYR A 82 -5.75 21.14 3.96
N LYS A 83 -5.95 22.18 4.77
CA LYS A 83 -4.91 22.71 5.67
C LYS A 83 -4.50 21.69 6.74
N GLY A 84 -3.20 21.60 7.00
CA GLY A 84 -2.65 20.74 8.05
C GLY A 84 -2.52 19.26 7.70
N ARG A 85 -2.72 18.89 6.42
CA ARG A 85 -2.42 17.55 5.89
C ARG A 85 -1.13 17.61 5.08
N ALA A 86 -0.37 16.51 5.07
CA ALA A 86 0.79 16.33 4.22
C ALA A 86 0.56 15.14 3.29
N LEU A 87 0.78 15.33 2.00
CA LEU A 87 0.72 14.25 1.02
C LEU A 87 2.06 13.54 0.90
N SER A 88 1.99 12.23 0.74
CA SER A 88 3.13 11.35 0.45
C SER A 88 2.72 10.49 -0.75
N TRP A 89 3.55 10.49 -1.79
CA TRP A 89 3.26 9.74 -3.01
C TRP A 89 3.84 8.33 -2.92
N ASP A 90 3.00 7.32 -3.16
CA ASP A 90 3.45 5.93 -3.33
C ASP A 90 3.42 5.58 -4.83
N HIS A 91 4.60 5.64 -5.46
CA HIS A 91 4.75 5.33 -6.87
C HIS A 91 4.62 3.83 -7.17
N GLY A 92 4.75 2.96 -6.17
CA GLY A 92 4.56 1.52 -6.32
C GLY A 92 3.11 1.14 -6.62
N LEU A 93 2.15 1.95 -6.17
CA LEU A 93 0.72 1.81 -6.49
C LEU A 93 0.31 2.52 -7.79
N GLY A 94 1.23 3.29 -8.39
CA GLY A 94 0.97 4.07 -9.59
C GLY A 94 0.76 3.20 -10.82
N THR A 95 -0.14 3.63 -11.70
CA THR A 95 -0.34 3.05 -13.04
C THR A 95 -0.38 4.14 -14.09
N ALA A 96 -0.10 3.78 -15.34
CA ALA A 96 -0.16 4.70 -16.47
C ALA A 96 -0.69 4.01 -17.72
N THR A 97 -1.27 4.83 -18.59
CA THR A 97 -1.70 4.42 -19.93
C THR A 97 -0.85 5.14 -20.97
N LEU A 98 -0.06 4.38 -21.73
CA LEU A 98 0.85 4.91 -22.74
C LEU A 98 0.34 4.58 -24.15
N THR A 99 0.49 5.52 -25.09
CA THR A 99 0.29 5.22 -26.51
C THR A 99 1.63 4.89 -27.16
N ALA A 100 1.83 3.63 -27.53
CA ALA A 100 3.03 3.15 -28.19
C ALA A 100 2.81 3.01 -29.71
N ARG A 101 3.86 3.31 -30.48
CA ARG A 101 3.85 3.20 -31.95
C ARG A 101 4.75 2.05 -32.37
N PHE A 102 4.14 0.94 -32.79
CA PHE A 102 4.84 -0.22 -33.36
C PHE A 102 4.68 -0.23 -34.88
N TRP A 103 5.48 -1.03 -35.59
CA TRP A 103 5.34 -1.19 -37.04
C TRP A 103 3.99 -1.78 -37.44
N ALA A 104 3.44 -2.67 -36.62
CA ALA A 104 2.10 -3.21 -36.79
C ALA A 104 0.96 -2.23 -36.42
N GLY A 105 1.30 -1.00 -36.03
CA GLY A 105 0.35 0.07 -35.73
C GLY A 105 0.42 0.59 -34.29
N LYS A 106 -0.45 1.55 -34.00
CA LYS A 106 -0.56 2.18 -32.67
C LYS A 106 -1.24 1.22 -31.69
N LYS A 107 -0.74 1.17 -30.46
CA LYS A 107 -1.30 0.39 -29.35
C LYS A 107 -1.36 1.23 -28.08
N GLU A 108 -2.35 0.96 -27.24
CA GLU A 108 -2.49 1.55 -25.92
C GLU A 108 -2.01 0.53 -24.88
N LEU A 109 -1.00 0.89 -24.08
CA LEU A 109 -0.37 0.04 -23.07
C LEU A 109 -0.82 0.52 -21.69
N SER A 110 -1.51 -0.34 -20.95
CA SER A 110 -1.78 -0.15 -19.52
C SER A 110 -0.68 -0.86 -18.73
N VAL A 111 0.07 -0.09 -17.96
CA VAL A 111 1.31 -0.49 -17.28
C VAL A 111 1.36 0.07 -15.86
N SER A 112 2.22 -0.48 -15.01
CA SER A 112 2.59 0.18 -13.75
C SER A 112 3.41 1.44 -14.02
N LEU A 113 3.51 2.32 -13.02
CA LEU A 113 4.27 3.55 -13.14
C LEU A 113 5.76 3.27 -13.39
N TYR A 114 6.36 2.28 -12.72
CA TYR A 114 7.76 1.88 -12.97
C TYR A 114 7.98 1.39 -14.40
N GLN A 115 7.07 0.54 -14.92
CA GLN A 115 7.11 0.13 -16.32
C GLN A 115 7.01 1.34 -17.26
N ALA A 116 6.16 2.32 -16.94
CA ALA A 116 5.98 3.52 -17.75
C ALA A 116 7.24 4.37 -17.82
N VAL A 117 7.87 4.66 -16.67
CA VAL A 117 9.11 5.43 -16.59
C VAL A 117 10.20 4.77 -17.41
N VAL A 118 10.38 3.45 -17.27
CA VAL A 118 11.35 2.68 -18.07
C VAL A 118 11.06 2.78 -19.58
N LEU A 119 9.80 2.59 -20.00
CA LEU A 119 9.42 2.67 -21.41
C LEU A 119 9.64 4.07 -22.01
N LEU A 120 9.46 5.12 -21.22
CA LEU A 120 9.63 6.50 -21.68
C LEU A 120 11.09 6.87 -21.99
N LEU A 121 12.07 6.19 -21.38
CA LEU A 121 13.49 6.38 -21.69
C LEU A 121 13.80 6.03 -23.17
N PHE A 122 13.08 5.05 -23.72
CA PHE A 122 13.27 4.62 -25.11
C PHE A 122 12.76 5.61 -26.17
N ASN A 123 12.17 6.74 -25.75
CA ASN A 123 11.91 7.85 -26.67
C ASN A 123 13.18 8.63 -27.04
N GLN A 124 14.23 8.56 -26.21
CA GLN A 124 15.49 9.28 -26.41
C GLN A 124 16.66 8.36 -26.76
N SER A 125 16.52 7.05 -26.52
CA SER A 125 17.56 6.06 -26.77
C SER A 125 16.94 4.79 -27.38
N GLU A 126 17.55 4.26 -28.44
CA GLU A 126 17.05 3.01 -29.02
C GLU A 126 17.40 1.79 -28.15
N GLN A 127 18.54 1.84 -27.47
CA GLN A 127 19.09 0.79 -26.62
C GLN A 127 19.68 1.37 -25.34
N LEU A 128 19.51 0.67 -24.23
CA LEU A 128 20.02 1.05 -22.91
C LEU A 128 20.49 -0.19 -22.14
N ALA A 129 21.63 -0.08 -21.45
CA ALA A 129 22.06 -1.13 -20.52
C ALA A 129 21.24 -1.10 -19.23
N PHE A 130 21.24 -2.21 -18.48
CA PHE A 130 20.59 -2.28 -17.17
C PHE A 130 21.00 -1.14 -16.24
N GLN A 131 22.31 -0.86 -16.15
CA GLN A 131 22.83 0.22 -15.30
C GLN A 131 22.37 1.60 -15.75
N ASP A 132 22.34 1.88 -17.07
CA ASP A 132 21.86 3.17 -17.58
C ASP A 132 20.38 3.41 -17.22
N ILE A 133 19.56 2.36 -17.31
CA ILE A 133 18.14 2.44 -16.92
C ILE A 133 18.02 2.69 -15.43
N LYS A 134 18.82 2.01 -14.61
CA LYS A 134 18.85 2.20 -13.15
C LYS A 134 19.21 3.65 -12.80
N ASP A 135 20.27 4.18 -13.40
CA ASP A 135 20.77 5.53 -13.13
C ASP A 135 19.79 6.61 -13.59
N GLN A 136 19.17 6.44 -14.77
CA GLN A 136 18.20 7.41 -15.31
C GLN A 136 16.86 7.39 -14.59
N THR A 137 16.39 6.23 -14.14
CA THR A 137 15.11 6.12 -13.39
C THR A 137 15.29 6.35 -11.90
N ARG A 138 16.51 6.26 -11.38
CA ARG A 138 16.86 6.24 -9.95
C ARG A 138 16.08 5.21 -9.13
N LEU A 139 15.64 4.13 -9.77
CA LEU A 139 14.97 3.03 -9.08
C LEU A 139 16.02 2.22 -8.30
N VAL A 140 16.24 2.59 -7.03
CA VAL A 140 17.31 2.05 -6.16
C VAL A 140 17.14 0.55 -5.86
N ASP A 141 15.90 0.05 -5.91
CA ASP A 141 15.60 -1.37 -5.67
C ASP A 141 15.84 -2.21 -6.94
N ASP A 142 17.01 -2.85 -7.00
CA ASP A 142 17.40 -3.73 -8.11
C ASP A 142 16.40 -4.88 -8.33
N ALA A 143 15.80 -5.42 -7.27
CA ALA A 143 14.83 -6.50 -7.40
C ALA A 143 13.53 -6.00 -8.06
N GLU A 144 13.11 -4.77 -7.76
CA GLU A 144 11.99 -4.12 -8.44
C GLU A 144 12.31 -3.80 -9.90
N LEU A 145 13.51 -3.27 -10.18
CA LEU A 145 13.93 -2.96 -11.55
C LEU A 145 14.00 -4.22 -12.42
N ARG A 146 14.61 -5.30 -11.90
CA ARG A 146 14.68 -6.59 -12.61
C ARG A 146 13.29 -7.16 -12.89
N ARG A 147 12.37 -7.13 -11.92
CA ARG A 147 10.97 -7.56 -12.12
C ARG A 147 10.26 -6.70 -13.18
N THR A 148 10.48 -5.39 -13.14
CA THR A 148 9.95 -4.44 -14.12
C THR A 148 10.46 -4.78 -15.53
N LEU A 149 11.77 -4.92 -15.73
CA LEU A 149 12.36 -5.27 -17.02
C LEU A 149 11.98 -6.67 -17.50
N GLN A 150 11.90 -7.65 -16.59
CA GLN A 150 11.45 -9.00 -16.89
C GLN A 150 10.02 -9.00 -17.42
N SER A 151 9.12 -8.20 -16.84
CA SER A 151 7.74 -8.07 -17.30
C SER A 151 7.62 -7.49 -18.72
N LEU A 152 8.53 -6.57 -19.09
CA LEU A 152 8.55 -5.87 -20.36
C LEU A 152 9.28 -6.63 -21.48
N ALA A 153 10.31 -7.42 -21.15
CA ALA A 153 11.21 -8.05 -22.12
C ALA A 153 11.11 -9.59 -22.18
N CYS A 154 10.80 -10.24 -21.05
CA CYS A 154 10.84 -11.70 -20.92
C CYS A 154 9.45 -12.33 -20.85
N GLY A 155 8.41 -11.53 -20.57
CA GLY A 155 7.02 -11.96 -20.44
C GLY A 155 6.34 -12.31 -21.77
N LYS A 156 5.00 -12.40 -21.73
CA LYS A 156 4.18 -12.67 -22.93
C LYS A 156 4.11 -11.47 -23.88
N LYS A 157 4.10 -10.25 -23.34
CA LYS A 157 3.97 -8.99 -24.09
C LYS A 157 5.33 -8.31 -24.16
N LYS A 158 6.20 -8.83 -25.03
CA LYS A 158 7.61 -8.39 -25.16
C LYS A 158 7.71 -7.08 -25.93
N VAL A 159 7.37 -5.98 -25.27
CA VAL A 159 7.50 -4.63 -25.83
C VAL A 159 8.94 -4.14 -25.83
N LEU A 160 9.82 -4.79 -25.06
CA LEU A 160 11.28 -4.66 -25.14
C LEU A 160 11.91 -6.00 -25.59
N LYS A 161 13.10 -5.93 -26.18
CA LYS A 161 13.98 -7.05 -26.50
C LYS A 161 15.18 -7.01 -25.55
N LYS A 162 15.45 -8.11 -24.83
CA LYS A 162 16.64 -8.31 -24.00
C LYS A 162 17.78 -8.91 -24.83
N ILE A 163 19.00 -8.44 -24.59
CA ILE A 163 20.24 -8.89 -25.21
C ILE A 163 21.25 -9.16 -24.10
N PRO A 164 21.74 -10.41 -23.93
CA PRO A 164 21.33 -11.63 -24.62
C PRO A 164 19.90 -12.08 -24.24
N PRO A 165 19.20 -12.84 -25.11
CA PRO A 165 17.87 -13.35 -24.80
C PRO A 165 17.93 -14.35 -23.63
N GLY A 166 16.99 -14.24 -22.69
CA GLY A 166 16.93 -15.08 -21.50
C GLY A 166 15.69 -14.79 -20.66
N ARG A 167 15.48 -15.58 -19.60
CA ARG A 167 14.38 -15.36 -18.65
C ARG A 167 14.75 -14.40 -17.51
N ASP A 168 16.02 -14.40 -17.12
CA ASP A 168 16.53 -13.63 -15.99
C ASP A 168 17.18 -12.33 -16.48
N ILE A 169 17.18 -11.33 -15.59
CA ILE A 169 17.77 -10.01 -15.84
C ILE A 169 19.08 -9.90 -15.06
N ASN A 170 20.19 -9.71 -15.78
CA ASN A 170 21.55 -9.54 -15.29
C ASN A 170 22.04 -8.11 -15.52
N ASP A 171 23.14 -7.74 -14.86
CA ASP A 171 23.65 -6.36 -14.85
C ASP A 171 24.25 -5.93 -16.18
N ASP A 172 24.75 -6.89 -16.96
CA ASP A 172 25.33 -6.67 -18.28
C ASP A 172 24.28 -6.76 -19.40
N ASP A 173 23.00 -6.96 -19.06
CA ASP A 173 21.94 -7.03 -20.07
C ASP A 173 21.66 -5.67 -20.70
N VAL A 174 21.40 -5.70 -22.01
CA VAL A 174 20.98 -4.54 -22.80
C VAL A 174 19.55 -4.74 -23.26
N PHE A 175 18.78 -3.65 -23.26
CA PHE A 175 17.39 -3.63 -23.65
C PHE A 175 17.20 -2.72 -24.86
N ARG A 176 16.34 -3.15 -25.79
CA ARG A 176 15.96 -2.38 -26.98
C ARG A 176 14.45 -2.30 -27.10
N PHE A 177 13.91 -1.19 -27.59
CA PHE A 177 12.50 -1.12 -27.97
C PHE A 177 12.16 -2.14 -29.07
N ASN A 178 11.07 -2.90 -28.89
CA ASN A 178 10.65 -3.90 -29.86
C ASN A 178 9.62 -3.34 -30.86
N ALA A 179 10.10 -2.65 -31.90
CA ALA A 179 9.23 -2.09 -32.94
C ALA A 179 8.39 -3.14 -33.70
N ASP A 180 8.88 -4.39 -33.79
CA ASP A 180 8.20 -5.55 -34.40
C ASP A 180 7.06 -6.13 -33.56
N PHE A 181 6.85 -5.64 -32.34
CA PHE A 181 5.87 -6.20 -31.44
C PHE A 181 4.45 -6.17 -32.06
N THR A 182 3.76 -7.30 -31.97
CA THR A 182 2.41 -7.50 -32.52
C THR A 182 1.49 -8.04 -31.44
N ASP A 183 0.24 -7.58 -31.49
CA ASP A 183 -0.86 -8.10 -30.66
C ASP A 183 -2.17 -7.89 -31.41
N PRO A 184 -3.11 -8.85 -31.40
CA PRO A 184 -4.44 -8.63 -31.99
C PRO A 184 -5.22 -7.53 -31.27
N ARG A 185 -4.97 -7.28 -29.98
CA ARG A 185 -5.69 -6.26 -29.19
C ARG A 185 -5.10 -4.88 -29.43
N ALA A 186 -5.95 -3.85 -29.50
CA ALA A 186 -5.51 -2.46 -29.56
C ALA A 186 -5.06 -1.93 -28.18
N LYS A 187 -5.75 -2.38 -27.12
CA LYS A 187 -5.43 -2.09 -25.72
C LYS A 187 -4.80 -3.32 -25.08
N ILE A 188 -3.62 -3.14 -24.50
CA ILE A 188 -2.78 -4.21 -23.96
C ILE A 188 -2.46 -3.87 -22.53
N HIS A 189 -2.80 -4.75 -21.61
CA HIS A 189 -2.38 -4.64 -20.22
C HIS A 189 -1.14 -5.50 -20.01
N ILE A 190 -0.05 -4.90 -19.52
CA ILE A 190 1.20 -5.60 -19.20
C ILE A 190 1.26 -5.77 -17.69
N ASN A 191 0.97 -6.99 -17.23
CA ASN A 191 0.98 -7.31 -15.81
C ASN A 191 2.37 -7.06 -15.21
N SER A 192 2.42 -6.36 -14.08
CA SER A 192 3.63 -6.27 -13.27
C SER A 192 3.94 -7.61 -12.61
N ILE A 193 5.23 -7.91 -12.46
CA ILE A 193 5.66 -9.07 -11.69
C ILE A 193 5.72 -8.66 -10.23
N GLN A 194 4.74 -9.13 -9.46
CA GLN A 194 4.66 -8.87 -8.03
C GLN A 194 5.84 -9.51 -7.31
N ALA A 195 6.33 -8.85 -6.27
CA ALA A 195 7.24 -9.49 -5.32
C ALA A 195 6.52 -10.70 -4.73
N LYS A 196 7.23 -11.82 -4.62
CA LYS A 196 6.76 -12.86 -3.70
C LYS A 196 6.90 -12.27 -2.30
N VAL A 197 5.81 -12.23 -1.56
CA VAL A 197 5.83 -11.82 -0.15
C VAL A 197 6.87 -12.69 0.55
N SER A 198 7.93 -12.06 1.06
CA SER A 198 8.98 -12.78 1.76
C SER A 198 8.39 -13.40 3.04
N PRO A 199 8.85 -14.57 3.51
CA PRO A 199 8.55 -15.05 4.85
C PRO A 199 8.81 -13.99 5.93
N GLU A 200 9.81 -13.11 5.72
CA GLU A 200 10.13 -11.99 6.62
C GLU A 200 9.06 -10.90 6.61
N GLU A 201 8.56 -10.53 5.43
CA GLU A 201 7.45 -9.57 5.31
C GLU A 201 6.18 -10.13 5.94
N SER A 202 5.88 -11.41 5.68
CA SER A 202 4.74 -12.09 6.30
C SER A 202 4.88 -12.15 7.83
N LYS A 203 6.08 -12.43 8.33
CA LYS A 203 6.37 -12.42 9.78
C LYS A 203 6.16 -11.03 10.36
N LYS A 204 6.69 -9.98 9.71
CA LYS A 204 6.54 -8.59 10.16
C LYS A 204 5.07 -8.15 10.19
N THR A 205 4.28 -8.53 9.19
CA THR A 205 2.83 -8.28 9.17
C THR A 205 2.13 -9.00 10.32
N ASN A 206 2.47 -10.28 10.56
CA ASN A 206 1.89 -11.03 11.68
C ASN A 206 2.27 -10.45 13.04
N GLU A 207 3.52 -10.03 13.22
CA GLU A 207 4.01 -9.38 14.44
C GLU A 207 3.27 -8.06 14.71
N ALA A 208 3.02 -7.26 13.66
CA ALA A 208 2.22 -6.04 13.78
C ALA A 208 0.78 -6.33 14.23
N ILE A 209 0.13 -7.32 13.60
CA ILE A 209 -1.23 -7.76 13.98
C ILE A 209 -1.27 -8.25 15.44
N GLU A 210 -0.25 -9.00 15.88
CA GLU A 210 -0.14 -9.44 17.27
C GLU A 210 0.07 -8.27 18.24
N GLY A 211 0.83 -7.25 17.84
CA GLY A 211 0.98 -6.00 18.58
C GLY A 211 -0.36 -5.30 18.80
N ASP A 212 -1.13 -5.10 17.72
CA ASP A 212 -2.44 -4.45 17.79
C ASP A 212 -3.39 -5.23 18.70
N ARG A 213 -3.43 -6.56 18.58
CA ARG A 213 -4.26 -7.43 19.46
C ARG A 213 -3.95 -7.23 20.94
N LYS A 214 -2.68 -6.99 21.32
CA LYS A 214 -2.31 -6.71 22.71
C LYS A 214 -2.91 -5.38 23.17
N LEU A 215 -2.85 -4.33 22.35
CA LEU A 215 -3.43 -3.03 22.64
C LEU A 215 -4.96 -3.09 22.76
N TYR A 216 -5.62 -3.84 21.87
CA TYR A 216 -7.06 -4.10 21.96
C TYR A 216 -7.45 -4.82 23.25
N LEU A 217 -6.69 -5.84 23.66
CA LEU A 217 -6.90 -6.53 24.92
C LEU A 217 -6.75 -5.58 26.12
N ASP A 218 -5.71 -4.74 26.13
CA ASP A 218 -5.50 -3.78 27.22
C ASP A 218 -6.67 -2.80 27.33
N ALA A 219 -7.07 -2.22 26.20
CA ALA A 219 -8.18 -1.28 26.15
C ALA A 219 -9.49 -1.93 26.61
N ALA A 220 -9.75 -3.18 26.22
CA ALA A 220 -10.91 -3.94 26.68
C ALA A 220 -10.87 -4.21 28.19
N ILE A 221 -9.74 -4.70 28.71
CA ILE A 221 -9.55 -5.01 30.14
C ILE A 221 -9.74 -3.74 30.98
N VAL A 222 -9.10 -2.63 30.61
CA VAL A 222 -9.21 -1.34 31.29
C VAL A 222 -10.66 -0.84 31.28
N ARG A 223 -11.36 -0.94 30.13
CA ARG A 223 -12.77 -0.53 30.01
C ARG A 223 -13.69 -1.34 30.93
N ILE A 224 -13.51 -2.66 30.97
CA ILE A 224 -14.30 -3.56 31.82
C ILE A 224 -14.02 -3.28 33.30
N MET A 225 -12.75 -3.16 33.69
CA MET A 225 -12.34 -2.92 35.07
C MET A 225 -12.73 -1.52 35.57
N LYS A 226 -12.68 -0.51 34.71
CA LYS A 226 -13.14 0.85 35.03
C LYS A 226 -14.63 0.89 35.37
N ALA A 227 -15.45 0.07 34.69
CA ALA A 227 -16.89 -0.04 34.93
C ALA A 227 -17.23 -0.85 36.18
N ASN A 228 -16.54 -1.97 36.41
CA ASN A 228 -16.86 -2.89 37.51
C ASN A 228 -16.10 -2.59 38.81
N LYS A 229 -15.04 -1.76 38.76
CA LYS A 229 -14.10 -1.37 39.83
C LYS A 229 -13.32 -2.51 40.48
N THR A 230 -13.89 -3.70 40.61
CA THR A 230 -13.28 -4.86 41.24
C THR A 230 -13.85 -6.12 40.62
N MET A 231 -12.98 -7.07 40.27
CA MET A 231 -13.42 -8.31 39.63
C MET A 231 -12.42 -9.46 39.82
N THR A 232 -12.91 -10.71 39.80
CA THR A 232 -12.05 -11.89 39.83
C THR A 232 -11.47 -12.18 38.45
N TYR A 233 -10.32 -12.85 38.39
CA TYR A 233 -9.65 -13.23 37.14
C TYR A 233 -10.58 -13.98 36.19
N GLU A 234 -11.33 -14.97 36.71
CA GLU A 234 -12.24 -15.78 35.89
C GLU A 234 -13.34 -14.94 35.24
N LYS A 235 -13.94 -14.01 35.98
CA LYS A 235 -14.94 -13.08 35.44
C LYS A 235 -14.32 -12.10 34.44
N LEU A 236 -13.13 -11.58 34.74
CA LEU A 236 -12.39 -10.69 33.85
C LEU A 236 -12.04 -11.36 32.53
N LYS A 237 -11.50 -12.58 32.59
CA LYS A 237 -11.15 -13.39 31.44
C LYS A 237 -12.36 -13.62 30.53
N THR A 238 -13.47 -14.10 31.09
CA THR A 238 -14.69 -14.35 30.30
C THR A 238 -15.23 -13.06 29.68
N ALA A 239 -15.32 -11.98 30.45
CA ALA A 239 -15.79 -10.69 29.95
C ALA A 239 -14.86 -10.12 28.86
N THR A 240 -13.55 -10.31 28.98
CA THR A 240 -12.57 -9.87 27.98
C THR A 240 -12.71 -10.66 26.69
N ILE A 241 -12.85 -12.00 26.77
CA ILE A 241 -13.10 -12.85 25.60
C ILE A 241 -14.39 -12.40 24.90
N ASP A 242 -15.48 -12.22 25.66
CA ASP A 242 -16.76 -11.79 25.09
C ASP A 242 -16.70 -10.40 24.45
N ALA A 243 -15.86 -9.51 24.98
CA ALA A 243 -15.68 -8.16 24.44
C ALA A 243 -14.89 -8.14 23.11
N VAL A 244 -14.00 -9.11 22.86
CA VAL A 244 -13.12 -9.10 21.67
C VAL A 244 -13.38 -10.23 20.67
N LYS A 245 -14.23 -11.21 21.00
CA LYS A 245 -14.48 -12.43 20.19
C LYS A 245 -14.93 -12.17 18.75
N ASN A 246 -15.54 -11.02 18.49
CA ASN A 246 -15.97 -10.63 17.14
C ASN A 246 -14.78 -10.19 16.27
N HIS A 247 -13.71 -9.68 16.88
CA HIS A 247 -12.49 -9.25 16.20
C HIS A 247 -11.47 -10.38 16.09
N PHE A 248 -11.21 -11.10 17.20
CA PHE A 248 -10.32 -12.25 17.24
C PHE A 248 -10.60 -13.13 18.46
N VAL A 249 -10.15 -14.38 18.40
CA VAL A 249 -10.22 -15.29 19.54
C VAL A 249 -8.91 -15.20 20.33
N PRO A 250 -8.89 -14.56 21.52
CA PRO A 250 -7.66 -14.40 22.29
C PRO A 250 -7.28 -15.72 22.98
N GLN A 251 -5.99 -15.97 23.08
CA GLN A 251 -5.49 -17.06 23.92
C GLN A 251 -5.49 -16.63 25.39
N VAL A 252 -5.87 -17.56 26.28
CA VAL A 252 -5.97 -17.30 27.73
C VAL A 252 -4.63 -16.84 28.32
N ASP A 253 -3.53 -17.41 27.87
CA ASP A 253 -2.19 -17.04 28.32
C ASP A 253 -1.84 -15.58 27.97
N VAL A 254 -2.29 -15.11 26.80
CA VAL A 254 -2.09 -13.72 26.38
C VAL A 254 -2.92 -12.77 27.25
N ILE A 255 -4.18 -13.11 27.56
CA ILE A 255 -5.01 -12.33 28.49
C ILE A 255 -4.33 -12.22 29.85
N LYS A 256 -3.79 -13.34 30.36
CA LYS A 256 -3.06 -13.35 31.63
C LYS A 256 -1.86 -12.41 31.60
N GLN A 257 -1.02 -12.50 30.56
CA GLN A 257 0.13 -11.62 30.38
C GLN A 257 -0.27 -10.13 30.29
N ARG A 258 -1.39 -9.80 29.63
CA ARG A 258 -1.89 -8.42 29.57
C ARG A 258 -2.39 -7.92 30.92
N VAL A 259 -3.12 -8.73 31.68
CA VAL A 259 -3.53 -8.37 33.04
C VAL A 259 -2.31 -8.12 33.93
N ASP A 260 -1.27 -8.96 33.84
CA ASP A 260 -0.03 -8.76 34.60
C ASP A 260 0.67 -7.46 34.18
N SER A 261 0.77 -7.18 32.87
CA SER A 261 1.34 -5.93 32.34
C SER A 261 0.56 -4.68 32.78
N LEU A 262 -0.77 -4.78 32.93
CA LEU A 262 -1.61 -3.68 33.42
C LEU A 262 -1.52 -3.49 34.93
N VAL A 263 -1.13 -4.53 35.69
CA VAL A 263 -0.80 -4.40 37.10
C VAL A 263 0.57 -3.72 37.26
N GLU A 264 1.56 -4.11 36.46
CA GLU A 264 2.87 -3.45 36.44
C GLU A 264 2.80 -1.98 35.99
N GLY A 265 1.83 -1.64 35.12
CA GLY A 265 1.57 -0.28 34.66
C GLY A 265 0.65 0.55 35.56
N ASP A 266 0.36 0.09 36.79
CA ASP A 266 -0.52 0.77 37.77
C ASP A 266 -1.93 1.12 37.23
N TYR A 267 -2.46 0.34 36.29
CA TYR A 267 -3.87 0.43 35.87
C TYR A 267 -4.76 -0.45 36.74
N LEU A 268 -4.21 -1.57 37.24
CA LEU A 268 -4.87 -2.54 38.09
C LEU A 268 -4.01 -2.86 39.32
N GLU A 269 -4.64 -3.20 40.44
CA GLU A 269 -3.95 -3.67 41.64
C GLU A 269 -4.51 -5.04 42.05
N ARG A 270 -3.65 -5.96 42.52
CA ARG A 270 -4.07 -7.25 43.07
C ARG A 270 -4.61 -7.06 44.49
N ASP A 271 -5.75 -7.69 44.80
CA ASP A 271 -6.33 -7.68 46.15
C ASP A 271 -5.33 -8.30 47.15
N LYS A 272 -5.21 -7.68 48.33
CA LYS A 272 -4.22 -8.04 49.37
C LYS A 272 -4.52 -9.39 50.03
N VAL A 273 -5.77 -9.84 49.96
CA VAL A 273 -6.26 -11.07 50.59
C VAL A 273 -6.54 -12.13 49.53
N GLU A 274 -7.21 -11.76 48.44
CA GLU A 274 -7.61 -12.69 47.39
C GLU A 274 -6.76 -12.51 46.12
N ARG A 275 -5.74 -13.36 45.95
CA ARG A 275 -4.77 -13.25 44.84
C ARG A 275 -5.37 -13.31 43.42
N ASN A 276 -6.59 -13.84 43.30
CA ASN A 276 -7.36 -13.97 42.06
C ASN A 276 -8.34 -12.82 41.82
N LYS A 277 -8.27 -11.75 42.62
CA LYS A 277 -9.14 -10.58 42.53
C LYS A 277 -8.30 -9.33 42.28
N PHE A 278 -8.84 -8.44 41.46
CA PHE A 278 -8.18 -7.24 40.98
C PHE A 278 -9.05 -6.01 41.23
N HIS A 279 -8.41 -4.88 41.47
CA HIS A 279 -9.02 -3.55 41.62
C HIS A 279 -8.54 -2.63 40.50
N TYR A 280 -9.42 -1.76 40.02
CA TYR A 280 -9.07 -0.70 39.09
C TYR A 280 -8.54 0.52 39.85
N VAL A 281 -7.37 1.05 39.47
CA VAL A 281 -6.65 2.08 40.26
C VAL A 281 -6.27 3.35 39.48
N ALA A 282 -6.56 3.44 38.16
CA ALA A 282 -6.24 4.59 37.31
C ALA A 282 -7.35 5.63 37.14
#